data_AF-A0A382PMN3-F1
#
_entry.id   AF-A0A382PMN3-F1
#
_cell.length_a   1.000
_cell.length_b   1.000
_cell.length_c   1.000
_cell.angle_alpha   90.00
_cell.angle_beta   90.00
_cell.angle_gamma   90.00
#
_symmetry.space_group_name_H-M   'P 1'
#
loop_
_entity.id
_entity.type
_entity.pdbx_description
1 polymer ?
#
loop_
_entity_poly.entity_id
_entity_poly.type
_entity_poly.pdbx_seq_one_letter_code
_entity_poly.pdbx_strand_id
1 'polypeptide(L)'
;MVFRNQEISKLTFNRELIIGEILAVGFSFVTDFLKPLGNFTFYIFLFSVAATAILISIYLTKKLLKKNVFQYLIIALTIMAFSGSLYVFEDESNSETGVLATNFPAIRDLQVNLGVIEKNISDIKESTLRTEKLVESLSEDSKENINQTKELNKTLKASSEAIVNKLDDINNSFSQIAKLGGLIIEPERPEEFYHNSRLYEERGDYLNARRSYNQYFAFRLDFIDPHLRYQTF
;
A
#
# COMPACT_ATOMS: atom_id res chain seq x y z
N MET A 1 72.26 48.26 38.01
CA MET A 1 70.87 48.26 37.53
C MET A 1 70.90 47.75 36.09
N VAL A 2 70.63 46.46 35.87
CA VAL A 2 70.61 45.84 34.53
C VAL A 2 69.34 45.04 34.45
N PHE A 3 68.38 45.53 33.65
CA PHE A 3 67.11 44.86 33.43
C PHE A 3 67.35 43.56 32.65
N ARG A 4 66.83 42.47 33.22
CA ARG A 4 66.86 41.11 32.71
C ARG A 4 65.94 41.04 31.48
N ASN A 5 66.51 40.81 30.30
CA ASN A 5 65.78 40.45 29.09
C ASN A 5 64.87 39.25 29.38
N GLN A 6 63.57 39.43 29.19
CA GLN A 6 62.61 38.34 29.18
C GLN A 6 62.77 37.58 27.87
N GLU A 7 63.15 36.30 27.96
CA GLU A 7 63.04 35.37 26.85
C GLU A 7 61.55 35.17 26.52
N ILE A 8 61.08 35.84 25.48
CA ILE A 8 59.83 35.50 24.82
C ILE A 8 60.03 34.09 24.24
N SER A 9 59.38 33.10 24.86
CA SER A 9 59.38 31.72 24.39
C SER A 9 58.90 31.70 22.93
N LYS A 10 59.80 31.39 21.99
CA LYS A 10 59.44 31.14 20.60
C LYS A 10 58.47 29.95 20.57
N LEU A 11 57.21 30.22 20.26
CA LEU A 11 56.18 29.21 20.02
C LEU A 11 56.59 28.44 18.75
N THR A 12 57.30 27.33 18.90
CA THR A 12 57.64 26.46 17.77
C THR A 12 56.40 25.68 17.37
N PHE A 13 55.72 26.14 16.32
CA PHE A 13 54.62 25.40 15.71
C PHE A 13 55.17 24.14 15.05
N ASN A 14 54.81 22.97 15.61
CA ASN A 14 55.10 21.69 14.99
C ASN A 14 54.06 21.39 13.90
N ARG A 15 54.44 20.65 12.87
CA ARG A 15 53.56 20.30 11.73
C ARG A 15 52.23 19.69 12.16
N GLU A 16 52.24 18.86 13.20
CA GLU A 16 51.04 18.22 13.77
C GLU A 16 50.03 19.24 14.31
N LEU A 17 50.51 20.28 14.99
CA LEU A 17 49.66 21.34 15.52
C LEU A 17 49.00 22.12 14.37
N ILE A 18 49.76 22.47 13.32
CA ILE A 18 49.22 23.19 12.15
C ILE A 18 48.10 22.38 11.47
N ILE A 19 48.33 21.09 11.25
CA ILE A 19 47.32 20.21 10.64
C ILE A 19 46.10 20.09 11.56
N GLY A 20 46.31 19.95 12.87
CA GLY A 20 45.24 19.90 13.87
C GLY A 20 44.36 21.15 13.88
N GLU A 21 44.95 22.33 13.79
CA GLU A 21 44.21 23.61 13.72
C GLU A 21 43.36 23.72 12.45
N ILE A 22 43.93 23.36 11.28
CA ILE A 22 43.19 23.37 10.01
C ILE A 22 41.98 22.42 10.09
N LEU A 23 42.18 21.23 10.64
CA LEU A 23 41.09 20.26 10.83
C LEU A 23 40.06 20.75 11.85
N ALA A 24 40.47 21.37 12.96
CA ALA A 24 39.57 21.90 13.97
C ALA A 24 38.62 22.97 13.42
N VAL A 25 39.15 23.92 12.65
CA VAL A 25 38.35 24.95 12.00
C VAL A 25 37.43 24.34 10.94
N GLY A 26 37.95 23.45 10.10
CA GLY A 26 37.15 22.75 9.09
C GLY A 26 36.03 21.91 9.71
N PHE A 27 36.28 21.25 10.82
CA PHE A 27 35.27 20.46 11.53
C PHE A 27 34.18 21.34 12.12
N SER A 28 34.57 22.47 12.73
CA SER A 28 33.62 23.46 13.28
C SER A 28 32.72 24.05 12.18
N PHE A 29 33.28 24.26 10.99
CA PHE A 29 32.53 24.65 9.80
C PHE A 29 31.50 23.57 9.40
N VAL A 30 31.95 22.32 9.29
CA VAL A 30 31.08 21.19 8.91
C VAL A 30 29.92 21.03 9.90
N THR A 31 30.16 21.26 11.19
CA THR A 31 29.12 21.11 12.21
C THR A 31 28.01 22.15 12.11
N ASP A 32 28.33 23.38 11.69
CA ASP A 32 27.32 24.40 11.42
C ASP A 32 26.64 24.18 10.06
N PHE A 33 27.35 23.64 9.07
CA PHE A 33 26.76 23.25 7.78
C PHE A 33 25.73 22.12 7.91
N LEU A 34 25.88 21.21 8.87
CA LEU A 34 24.97 20.08 9.07
C LEU A 34 23.76 20.42 9.95
N LYS A 35 23.51 21.68 10.26
CA LYS A 35 22.41 22.11 11.16
C LYS A 35 21.01 21.62 10.78
N PRO A 36 20.61 21.56 9.49
CA PRO A 36 19.32 21.00 9.10
C PRO A 36 19.14 19.54 9.47
N LEU A 37 20.24 18.78 9.60
CA LEU A 37 20.23 17.37 10.01
C LEU A 37 20.24 17.20 11.54
N GLY A 38 20.55 18.27 12.28
CA GLY A 38 20.60 18.26 13.75
C GLY A 38 21.56 19.30 14.32
N ASN A 39 21.40 19.62 15.61
CA ASN A 39 22.19 20.65 16.28
C ASN A 39 23.61 20.16 16.69
N PHE A 40 24.42 19.77 15.70
CA PHE A 40 25.77 19.25 15.90
C PHE A 40 26.72 20.28 16.53
N THR A 41 26.55 21.57 16.21
CA THR A 41 27.32 22.68 16.80
C THR A 41 27.23 22.67 18.33
N PHE A 42 26.03 22.51 18.90
CA PHE A 42 25.83 22.45 20.35
C PHE A 42 26.54 21.25 21.00
N TYR A 43 26.41 20.05 20.42
CA TYR A 43 27.04 18.85 20.98
C TYR A 43 28.57 18.91 20.93
N ILE A 44 29.13 19.42 19.82
CA ILE A 44 30.57 19.60 19.66
C ILE A 44 31.09 20.64 20.64
N PHE A 45 30.36 21.74 20.84
CA PHE A 45 30.71 22.74 21.84
C PHE A 45 30.78 22.11 23.24
N LEU A 46 29.75 21.38 23.67
CA LEU A 46 29.73 20.75 25.00
C LEU A 46 30.88 19.73 25.17
N PHE A 47 31.14 18.91 24.14
CA PHE A 47 32.26 17.97 24.15
C PHE A 47 33.61 18.69 24.25
N SER A 48 33.79 19.78 23.50
CA SER A 48 35.03 20.56 23.50
C SER A 48 35.31 21.20 24.86
N VAL A 49 34.27 21.68 25.56
CA VAL A 49 34.37 22.22 26.92
C VAL A 49 34.87 21.15 27.89
N ALA A 50 34.26 19.95 27.85
CA ALA A 50 34.65 18.83 28.71
C ALA A 50 36.09 18.37 28.41
N ALA A 51 36.44 18.22 27.14
CA ALA A 51 37.79 17.84 26.71
C ALA A 51 38.84 18.87 27.15
N THR A 52 38.55 20.16 27.00
CA THR A 52 39.45 21.24 27.41
C THR A 52 39.67 21.23 28.93
N ALA A 53 38.62 21.02 29.73
CA ALA A 53 38.74 20.91 31.19
C ALA A 53 39.65 19.73 31.62
N ILE A 54 39.50 18.57 30.96
CA ILE A 54 40.34 17.39 31.21
C ILE A 54 41.80 17.67 30.84
N LEU A 55 42.04 18.26 29.67
CA LEU A 55 43.40 18.57 29.20
C LEU A 55 44.10 19.60 30.09
N ILE A 56 43.37 20.61 30.59
CA ILE A 56 43.89 21.56 31.58
C ILE A 56 44.32 20.84 32.87
N SER A 57 43.49 19.94 33.39
CA SER A 57 43.80 19.17 34.60
C SER A 57 45.08 18.32 34.45
N ILE A 58 45.22 17.64 33.30
CA ILE A 58 46.42 16.85 32.97
C ILE A 58 47.65 17.76 32.82
N TYR A 59 47.50 18.90 32.15
CA TYR A 59 48.57 19.87 31.96
C TYR A 59 49.11 20.39 33.30
N LEU A 60 48.23 20.64 34.27
CA LEU A 60 48.62 21.12 35.61
C LEU A 60 49.30 20.04 36.46
N THR A 61 48.83 18.79 36.41
CA THR A 61 49.30 17.70 37.28
C THR A 61 50.55 16.99 36.77
N LYS A 62 50.69 16.76 35.46
CA LYS A 62 51.76 15.92 34.90
C LYS A 62 52.82 16.72 34.15
N LYS A 63 53.85 17.18 34.89
CA LYS A 63 54.99 17.96 34.35
C LYS A 63 55.70 17.30 33.16
N LEU A 64 55.77 15.96 33.14
CA LEU A 64 56.39 15.15 32.07
C LEU A 64 55.62 15.16 30.74
N LEU A 65 54.31 15.39 30.76
CA LEU A 65 53.46 15.35 29.55
C LEU A 65 53.10 16.74 29.02
N LYS A 66 53.49 17.81 29.73
CA LYS A 66 53.13 19.20 29.40
C LYS A 66 53.39 19.57 27.95
N LYS A 67 54.55 19.16 27.39
CA LYS A 67 54.93 19.51 26.01
C LYS A 67 54.01 18.88 24.97
N ASN A 68 53.56 17.64 25.18
CA ASN A 68 52.70 16.93 24.24
C ASN A 68 51.23 17.32 24.42
N VAL A 69 50.77 17.48 25.66
CA VAL A 69 49.39 17.88 25.99
C VAL A 69 49.09 19.30 25.53
N PHE A 70 50.09 20.19 25.54
CA PHE A 70 49.93 21.58 25.10
C PHE A 70 49.36 21.69 23.69
N GLN A 71 49.78 20.83 22.75
CA GLN A 71 49.29 20.88 21.37
C GLN A 71 47.79 20.54 21.29
N TYR A 72 47.37 19.47 21.95
CA TYR A 72 45.95 19.07 22.00
C TYR A 72 45.07 20.10 22.73
N LEU A 73 45.63 20.76 23.75
CA LEU A 73 44.93 21.82 24.48
C LEU A 73 44.66 23.03 23.58
N ILE A 74 45.62 23.43 22.75
CA ILE A 74 45.43 24.52 21.78
C ILE A 74 44.34 24.14 20.76
N ILE A 75 44.40 22.93 20.19
CA ILE A 75 43.39 22.44 19.24
C ILE A 75 41.99 22.42 19.88
N ALA A 76 41.86 21.91 21.11
CA ALA A 76 40.58 21.85 21.82
C ALA A 76 40.03 23.25 22.14
N LEU A 77 40.90 24.20 22.51
CA LEU A 77 40.53 25.61 22.70
C LEU A 77 40.06 26.24 21.39
N THR A 78 40.69 25.94 20.26
CA THR A 78 40.25 26.44 18.95
C THR A 78 38.87 25.90 18.59
N ILE A 79 38.63 24.59 18.76
CA ILE A 79 37.30 23.98 18.54
C ILE A 79 36.27 24.65 19.45
N MET A 80 36.59 24.81 20.73
CA MET A 80 35.69 25.45 21.70
C MET A 80 35.39 26.91 21.33
N ALA A 81 36.38 27.67 20.90
CA ALA A 81 36.21 29.07 20.49
C ALA A 81 35.40 29.21 19.20
N PHE A 82 35.65 28.38 18.19
CA PHE A 82 34.90 28.42 16.93
C PHE A 82 33.48 27.88 17.08
N SER A 83 33.29 26.69 17.65
CA SER A 83 31.94 26.14 17.89
C SER A 83 31.14 26.99 18.86
N GLY A 84 31.79 27.51 19.91
CA GLY A 84 31.16 28.42 20.87
C GLY A 84 30.77 29.76 20.23
N SER A 85 31.61 30.33 19.37
CA SER A 85 31.24 31.56 18.66
C SER A 85 30.07 31.31 17.69
N LEU A 86 30.09 30.23 16.91
CA LEU A 86 28.97 29.87 16.03
C LEU A 86 27.67 29.63 16.81
N TYR A 87 27.74 29.04 18.00
CA TYR A 87 26.57 28.88 18.87
C TYR A 87 26.06 30.20 19.46
N VAL A 88 26.97 31.11 19.85
CA VAL A 88 26.59 32.43 20.41
C VAL A 88 26.03 33.38 19.35
N PHE A 89 26.53 33.30 18.12
CA PHE A 89 26.01 34.06 16.99
C PHE A 89 24.76 33.42 16.36
N GLU A 90 24.27 32.33 16.94
CA GLU A 90 22.99 31.74 16.55
C GLU A 90 21.83 32.61 17.04
N ASP A 91 20.97 33.02 16.12
CA ASP A 91 19.74 33.76 16.37
C ASP A 91 18.54 33.07 15.69
N GLU A 92 17.34 33.60 15.91
CA GLU A 92 16.11 33.02 15.36
C GLU A 92 16.07 33.04 13.81
N SER A 93 16.89 33.88 13.16
CA SER A 93 16.96 33.97 11.70
C SER A 93 17.87 32.91 11.08
N ASN A 94 18.82 32.38 11.86
CA ASN A 94 19.85 31.47 11.38
C ASN A 94 19.86 30.09 12.08
N SER A 95 18.87 29.81 12.93
CA SER A 95 18.79 28.56 13.69
C SER A 95 18.60 27.33 12.81
N GLU A 96 17.91 27.44 11.67
CA GLU A 96 17.65 26.31 10.77
C GLU A 96 18.81 26.01 9.81
N THR A 97 19.47 27.05 9.30
CA THR A 97 20.55 26.92 8.31
C THR A 97 21.95 27.01 8.90
N GLY A 98 22.09 27.55 10.11
CA GLY A 98 23.39 27.87 10.70
C GLY A 98 23.95 29.21 10.26
N VAL A 99 24.95 29.67 11.02
CA VAL A 99 25.53 31.02 10.88
C VAL A 99 26.28 31.14 9.57
N LEU A 100 26.96 30.09 9.11
CA LEU A 100 27.79 30.11 7.91
C LEU A 100 26.94 30.08 6.64
N ALA A 101 25.92 29.24 6.58
CA ALA A 101 25.00 29.21 5.43
C ALA A 101 24.25 30.54 5.29
N THR A 102 23.92 31.20 6.40
CA THR A 102 23.26 32.51 6.38
C THR A 102 24.14 33.59 5.76
N ASN A 103 25.45 33.56 6.03
CA ASN A 103 26.39 34.58 5.55
C ASN A 103 27.00 34.27 4.17
N PHE A 104 27.04 33.01 3.75
CA PHE A 104 27.68 32.59 2.51
C PHE A 104 26.69 31.84 1.59
N PRO A 105 26.26 32.46 0.47
CA PRO A 105 25.25 31.89 -0.42
C PRO A 105 25.61 30.50 -0.98
N ALA A 106 26.87 30.27 -1.34
CA ALA A 106 27.30 28.98 -1.88
C ALA A 106 27.11 27.81 -0.88
N ILE A 107 27.26 28.09 0.42
CA ILE A 107 27.05 27.09 1.49
C ILE A 107 25.55 26.82 1.65
N ARG A 108 24.74 27.89 1.64
CA ARG A 108 23.28 27.79 1.71
C ARG A 108 22.72 26.91 0.60
N ASP A 109 23.16 27.13 -0.64
CA ASP A 109 22.63 26.38 -1.78
C ASP A 109 22.97 24.88 -1.67
N LEU A 110 24.19 24.55 -1.22
CA LEU A 110 24.57 23.16 -0.94
C LEU A 110 23.73 22.53 0.17
N GLN A 111 23.49 23.27 1.25
CA GLN A 111 22.73 22.82 2.39
C GLN A 111 21.24 22.61 2.04
N VAL A 112 20.64 23.56 1.33
CA VAL A 112 19.26 23.47 0.81
C VAL A 112 19.12 22.24 -0.09
N ASN A 113 20.09 22.00 -0.98
CA ASN A 113 20.07 20.82 -1.84
C ASN A 113 20.12 19.51 -1.03
N LEU A 114 20.94 19.43 0.02
CA LEU A 114 20.97 18.25 0.91
C LEU A 114 19.65 18.06 1.66
N GLY A 115 19.05 19.14 2.17
CA GLY A 115 17.74 19.06 2.85
C GLY A 115 16.62 18.64 1.89
N VAL A 116 16.63 19.13 0.64
CA VAL A 116 15.69 18.71 -0.40
C VAL A 116 15.89 17.23 -0.76
N ILE A 117 17.14 16.74 -0.83
CA ILE A 117 17.44 15.33 -1.07
C ILE A 117 16.86 14.46 0.05
N GLU A 118 17.03 14.84 1.32
CA GLU A 118 16.47 14.10 2.46
C GLU A 118 14.94 14.04 2.42
N LYS A 119 14.28 15.19 2.20
CA LYS A 119 12.83 15.25 2.05
C LYS A 119 12.35 14.35 0.90
N ASN A 120 12.98 14.45 -0.27
CA ASN A 120 12.63 13.64 -1.42
C ASN A 120 12.81 12.14 -1.14
N ILE A 121 13.86 11.73 -0.42
CA ILE A 121 14.06 10.34 -0.01
C ILE A 121 12.94 9.87 0.94
N SER A 122 12.53 10.71 1.88
CA SER A 122 11.40 10.41 2.79
C SER A 122 10.10 10.22 2.00
N ASP A 123 9.78 11.15 1.10
CA ASP A 123 8.58 11.10 0.25
C ASP A 123 8.60 9.87 -0.68
N ILE A 124 9.77 9.53 -1.25
CA ILE A 124 9.96 8.31 -2.03
C ILE A 124 9.71 7.07 -1.18
N LYS A 125 10.24 7.01 0.04
CA LYS A 125 10.01 5.87 0.95
C LYS A 125 8.54 5.70 1.29
N GLU A 126 7.85 6.80 1.60
CA GLU A 126 6.41 6.77 1.89
C GLU A 126 5.60 6.33 0.67
N SER A 127 5.88 6.88 -0.51
CA SER A 127 5.20 6.51 -1.75
C SER A 127 5.45 5.04 -2.13
N THR A 128 6.66 4.52 -1.84
CA THR A 128 7.01 3.10 -2.05
C THR A 128 6.17 2.21 -1.12
N LEU A 129 6.07 2.53 0.18
CA LEU A 129 5.23 1.79 1.11
C LEU A 129 3.74 1.81 0.73
N ARG A 130 3.23 2.95 0.26
CA ARG A 130 1.85 3.06 -0.26
C ARG A 130 1.66 2.19 -1.50
N THR A 131 2.64 2.16 -2.40
CA THR A 131 2.62 1.34 -3.61
C THR A 131 2.65 -0.15 -3.26
N GLU A 132 3.50 -0.58 -2.33
CA GLU A 132 3.55 -1.96 -1.83
C GLU A 132 2.19 -2.41 -1.27
N LYS A 133 1.57 -1.59 -0.40
CA LYS A 133 0.23 -1.87 0.14
C LYS A 133 -0.85 -1.98 -0.94
N LEU A 134 -0.84 -1.08 -1.93
CA LEU A 134 -1.79 -1.12 -3.04
C LEU A 134 -1.61 -2.40 -3.86
N VAL A 135 -0.36 -2.79 -4.16
CA VAL A 135 -0.05 -4.02 -4.88
C VAL A 135 -0.48 -5.26 -4.10
N GLU A 136 -0.31 -5.27 -2.77
CA GLU A 136 -0.78 -6.35 -1.91
C GLU A 136 -2.31 -6.49 -1.96
N SER A 137 -3.05 -5.39 -1.77
CA SER A 137 -4.52 -5.41 -1.88
C SER A 137 -5.01 -5.85 -3.27
N LEU A 138 -4.36 -5.38 -4.34
CA LEU A 138 -4.71 -5.77 -5.71
C LEU A 138 -4.44 -7.27 -5.96
N SER A 139 -3.40 -7.83 -5.34
CA SER A 139 -3.09 -9.26 -5.41
C SER A 139 -4.16 -10.09 -4.69
N GLU A 140 -4.66 -9.62 -3.55
CA GLU A 140 -5.77 -10.26 -2.82
C GLU A 140 -7.07 -10.19 -3.62
N ASP A 141 -7.47 -9.02 -4.09
CA ASP A 141 -8.66 -8.82 -4.94
C ASP A 141 -8.61 -9.68 -6.20
N SER A 142 -7.42 -9.79 -6.83
CA SER A 142 -7.21 -10.63 -8.00
C SER A 142 -7.42 -12.12 -7.68
N LYS A 143 -6.92 -12.61 -6.54
CA LYS A 143 -7.17 -13.99 -6.09
C LYS A 143 -8.65 -14.23 -5.83
N GLU A 144 -9.34 -13.28 -5.21
CA GLU A 144 -10.78 -13.38 -4.97
C GLU A 144 -11.55 -13.45 -6.30
N ASN A 145 -11.30 -12.54 -7.23
CA ASN A 145 -11.93 -12.52 -8.55
C ASN A 145 -11.70 -13.83 -9.33
N ILE A 146 -10.49 -14.40 -9.26
CA ILE A 146 -10.19 -15.71 -9.85
C ILE A 146 -11.06 -16.81 -9.22
N ASN A 147 -11.23 -16.80 -7.90
CA ASN A 147 -12.07 -17.78 -7.21
C ASN A 147 -13.55 -17.61 -7.54
N GLN A 148 -14.06 -16.37 -7.55
CA GLN A 148 -15.43 -16.07 -7.98
C GLN A 148 -15.69 -16.53 -9.42
N THR A 149 -14.74 -16.29 -10.34
CA THR A 149 -14.84 -16.75 -11.73
C THR A 149 -14.85 -18.28 -11.84
N LYS A 150 -14.06 -18.98 -11.02
CA LYS A 150 -14.06 -20.46 -10.97
C LYS A 150 -15.41 -21.00 -10.48
N GLU A 151 -15.98 -20.42 -9.43
CA GLU A 151 -17.28 -20.83 -8.90
C GLU A 151 -18.42 -20.52 -9.87
N LEU A 152 -18.37 -19.36 -10.54
CA LEU A 152 -19.32 -19.02 -11.59
C LEU A 152 -19.26 -20.05 -12.74
N ASN A 153 -18.06 -20.41 -13.19
CA ASN A 153 -17.89 -21.42 -14.24
C ASN A 153 -18.42 -22.80 -13.83
N LYS A 154 -18.22 -23.23 -12.57
CA LYS A 154 -18.83 -24.46 -12.05
C LYS A 154 -20.35 -24.40 -12.07
N THR A 155 -20.91 -23.28 -11.63
CA THR A 155 -22.36 -23.07 -11.58
C THR A 155 -22.96 -23.05 -12.99
N LEU A 156 -22.30 -22.37 -13.94
CA LEU A 156 -22.69 -22.37 -15.35
C LEU A 156 -22.66 -23.79 -15.91
N LYS A 157 -21.59 -24.55 -15.66
CA LYS A 157 -21.49 -25.95 -16.12
C LYS A 157 -22.65 -26.79 -15.58
N ALA A 158 -22.90 -26.75 -14.28
CA ALA A 158 -24.00 -27.48 -13.65
C ALA A 158 -25.37 -27.06 -14.20
N SER A 159 -25.59 -25.76 -14.41
CA SER A 159 -26.83 -25.26 -15.01
C SER A 159 -27.01 -25.71 -16.46
N SER A 160 -25.92 -25.74 -17.23
CA SER A 160 -25.93 -26.21 -18.62
C SER A 160 -26.22 -27.71 -18.69
N GLU A 161 -25.61 -28.51 -17.81
CA GLU A 161 -25.90 -29.95 -17.70
C GLU A 161 -27.38 -30.17 -17.33
N ALA A 162 -27.93 -29.39 -16.39
CA ALA A 162 -29.34 -29.46 -16.03
C ALA A 162 -30.28 -29.06 -17.19
N ILE A 163 -29.92 -28.04 -17.98
CA ILE A 163 -30.69 -27.64 -19.17
C ILE A 163 -30.66 -28.76 -20.22
N VAL A 164 -29.49 -29.35 -20.50
CA VAL A 164 -29.36 -30.46 -21.45
C VAL A 164 -30.24 -31.64 -21.02
N ASN A 165 -30.18 -32.04 -19.75
CA ASN A 165 -31.02 -33.13 -19.25
C ASN A 165 -32.52 -32.81 -19.41
N LYS A 166 -32.95 -31.59 -19.09
CA LYS A 166 -34.35 -31.17 -19.28
C LYS A 166 -34.76 -31.13 -20.75
N LEU A 167 -33.86 -30.74 -21.65
CA LEU A 167 -34.13 -30.77 -23.09
C LEU A 167 -34.28 -32.20 -23.60
N ASP A 168 -33.48 -33.14 -23.09
CA ASP A 168 -33.63 -34.57 -23.39
C ASP A 168 -34.97 -35.10 -22.87
N ASP A 169 -35.38 -34.73 -21.65
CA ASP A 169 -36.70 -35.10 -21.09
C ASP A 169 -37.85 -34.56 -21.93
N ILE A 170 -37.77 -33.30 -22.39
CA ILE A 170 -38.76 -32.69 -23.29
C ILE A 170 -38.79 -33.43 -24.63
N ASN A 171 -37.63 -33.72 -25.22
CA ASN A 171 -37.54 -34.43 -26.50
C ASN A 171 -38.14 -35.84 -26.41
N ASN A 172 -37.89 -36.54 -25.30
CA ASN A 172 -38.48 -37.84 -25.02
C ASN A 172 -40.00 -37.75 -24.86
N SER A 173 -40.49 -36.77 -24.09
CA SER A 173 -41.92 -36.53 -23.89
C SER A 173 -42.63 -36.19 -25.21
N PHE A 174 -42.02 -35.33 -26.03
CA PHE A 174 -42.54 -34.99 -27.36
C PHE A 174 -42.59 -36.22 -28.28
N SER A 175 -41.54 -37.04 -28.27
CA SER A 175 -41.50 -38.29 -29.04
C SER A 175 -42.59 -39.29 -28.61
N GLN A 176 -42.90 -39.36 -27.31
CA GLN A 176 -44.01 -40.17 -26.80
C GLN A 176 -45.37 -39.64 -27.27
N ILE A 177 -45.62 -38.34 -27.09
CA ILE A 177 -46.86 -37.69 -27.55
C ILE A 177 -47.05 -37.88 -29.06
N ALA A 178 -45.99 -37.71 -29.85
CA ALA A 178 -46.01 -37.91 -31.30
C ALA A 178 -46.38 -39.35 -31.69
N LYS A 179 -45.83 -40.37 -30.99
CA LYS A 179 -46.19 -41.79 -31.22
C LYS A 179 -47.67 -42.08 -30.93
N LEU A 180 -48.28 -41.36 -30.00
CA LEU A 180 -49.70 -41.46 -29.65
C LEU A 180 -50.58 -40.57 -30.55
N GLY A 181 -49.94 -39.84 -31.47
CA GLY A 181 -50.51 -38.84 -32.36
C GLY A 181 -51.11 -37.62 -31.64
N GLY A 182 -50.71 -37.34 -30.41
CA GLY A 182 -51.24 -36.23 -29.60
C GLY A 182 -52.24 -36.62 -28.51
N LEU A 183 -52.53 -37.91 -28.31
CA LEU A 183 -53.38 -38.38 -27.21
C LEU A 183 -52.59 -38.36 -25.88
N ILE A 184 -53.25 -37.93 -24.82
CA ILE A 184 -52.75 -37.97 -23.44
C ILE A 184 -53.06 -39.36 -22.88
N ILE A 185 -52.03 -40.11 -22.48
CA ILE A 185 -52.19 -41.41 -21.80
C ILE A 185 -52.65 -41.13 -20.38
N GLU A 186 -53.60 -41.94 -19.89
CA GLU A 186 -54.11 -41.87 -18.51
C GLU A 186 -54.56 -40.45 -18.12
N PRO A 187 -55.52 -39.85 -18.86
CA PRO A 187 -56.04 -38.54 -18.51
C PRO A 187 -56.65 -38.55 -17.10
N GLU A 188 -56.33 -37.54 -16.29
CA GLU A 188 -56.85 -37.39 -14.93
C GLU A 188 -57.65 -36.09 -14.78
N ARG A 189 -57.34 -35.07 -15.60
CA ARG A 189 -57.96 -33.76 -15.53
C ARG A 189 -59.06 -33.59 -16.58
N PRO A 190 -60.11 -32.81 -16.29
CA PRO A 190 -61.18 -32.60 -17.26
C PRO A 190 -60.65 -32.05 -18.60
N GLU A 191 -59.68 -31.13 -18.59
CA GLU A 191 -59.10 -30.58 -19.82
C GLU A 191 -58.42 -31.66 -20.68
N GLU A 192 -57.79 -32.66 -20.05
CA GLU A 192 -57.12 -33.76 -20.73
C GLU A 192 -58.12 -34.72 -21.37
N PHE A 193 -59.20 -35.04 -20.64
CA PHE A 193 -60.32 -35.82 -21.19
C PHE A 193 -60.97 -35.11 -22.38
N TYR A 194 -61.21 -33.80 -22.27
CA TYR A 194 -61.77 -33.01 -23.37
C TYR A 194 -60.83 -32.93 -24.57
N HIS A 195 -59.52 -32.69 -24.35
CA HIS A 195 -58.50 -32.71 -25.41
C HIS A 195 -58.48 -34.05 -26.17
N ASN A 196 -58.44 -35.18 -25.45
CA ASN A 196 -58.49 -36.50 -26.05
C ASN A 196 -59.79 -36.72 -26.83
N SER A 197 -60.93 -36.28 -26.28
CA SER A 197 -62.23 -36.38 -26.94
C SER A 197 -62.24 -35.68 -28.28
N ARG A 198 -61.75 -34.44 -28.33
CA ARG A 198 -61.61 -33.66 -29.56
C ARG A 198 -60.68 -34.35 -30.54
N LEU A 199 -59.53 -34.85 -30.08
CA LEU A 199 -58.58 -35.53 -30.97
C LEU A 199 -59.11 -36.83 -31.55
N TYR A 200 -59.88 -37.62 -30.79
CA TYR A 200 -60.58 -38.80 -31.31
C TYR A 200 -61.65 -38.42 -32.35
N GLU A 201 -62.40 -37.34 -32.10
CA GLU A 201 -63.40 -36.80 -33.03
C GLU A 201 -62.76 -36.40 -34.37
N GLU A 202 -61.66 -35.62 -34.35
CA GLU A 202 -60.94 -35.21 -35.56
C GLU A 202 -60.36 -36.40 -36.34
N ARG A 203 -60.07 -37.52 -35.66
CA ARG A 203 -59.61 -38.77 -36.28
C ARG A 203 -60.76 -39.66 -36.78
N GLY A 204 -62.02 -39.30 -36.52
CA GLY A 204 -63.21 -40.09 -36.85
C GLY A 204 -63.47 -41.28 -35.92
N ASP A 205 -62.76 -41.40 -34.79
CA ASP A 205 -62.97 -42.45 -33.78
C ASP A 205 -64.03 -42.01 -32.76
N TYR A 206 -65.27 -41.90 -33.23
CA TYR A 206 -66.39 -41.37 -32.43
C TYR A 206 -66.71 -42.21 -31.19
N LEU A 207 -66.41 -43.51 -31.20
CA LEU A 207 -66.67 -44.38 -30.06
C LEU A 207 -65.76 -44.01 -28.87
N ASN A 208 -64.46 -43.85 -29.12
CA ASN A 208 -63.52 -43.43 -28.09
C ASN A 208 -63.67 -41.94 -27.73
N ALA A 209 -64.10 -41.09 -28.68
CA ALA A 209 -64.49 -39.71 -28.40
C ALA A 209 -65.64 -39.65 -27.37
N ARG A 210 -66.73 -40.41 -27.58
CA ARG A 210 -67.87 -40.44 -26.63
C ARG A 210 -67.46 -40.93 -25.24
N ARG A 211 -66.61 -41.96 -25.18
CA ARG A 211 -66.09 -42.47 -23.90
C ARG A 211 -65.30 -41.39 -23.14
N SER A 212 -64.45 -40.66 -23.85
CA SER A 212 -63.65 -39.58 -23.25
C SER A 212 -64.52 -38.40 -22.81
N TYR A 213 -65.53 -38.01 -23.60
CA TYR A 213 -66.50 -36.97 -23.22
C TYR A 213 -67.32 -37.37 -21.99
N ASN A 214 -67.71 -38.65 -21.88
CA ASN A 214 -68.43 -39.12 -20.70
C ASN A 214 -67.59 -38.98 -19.42
N GLN A 215 -66.28 -39.24 -19.51
CA GLN A 215 -65.35 -39.00 -18.39
C GLN A 215 -65.22 -37.51 -18.09
N TYR A 216 -65.15 -36.66 -19.11
CA TYR A 216 -65.18 -35.21 -18.94
C TYR A 216 -66.45 -34.72 -18.21
N PHE A 217 -67.62 -35.22 -18.58
CA PHE A 217 -68.89 -34.82 -17.95
C PHE A 217 -69.02 -35.27 -16.50
N ALA A 218 -68.23 -36.27 -16.06
CA ALA A 218 -68.20 -36.69 -14.66
C ALA A 218 -67.73 -35.57 -13.72
N PHE A 219 -66.95 -34.60 -14.22
CA PHE A 219 -66.48 -33.44 -13.47
C PHE A 219 -67.53 -32.34 -13.29
N ARG A 220 -68.69 -32.42 -13.97
CA ARG A 220 -69.84 -31.50 -13.84
C ARG A 220 -69.47 -30.02 -13.98
N LEU A 221 -68.66 -29.71 -14.99
CA LEU A 221 -68.29 -28.34 -15.32
C LEU A 221 -69.37 -27.68 -16.18
N ASP A 222 -69.63 -26.39 -15.94
CA ASP A 222 -70.68 -25.62 -16.63
C ASP A 222 -70.18 -25.04 -17.97
N PHE A 223 -69.63 -25.89 -18.85
CA PHE A 223 -69.19 -25.48 -20.19
C PHE A 223 -70.12 -26.03 -21.27
N ILE A 224 -70.68 -25.13 -22.07
CA ILE A 224 -71.69 -25.48 -23.09
C ILE A 224 -71.10 -26.22 -24.31
N ASP A 225 -69.88 -25.89 -24.71
CA ASP A 225 -69.28 -26.40 -25.95
C ASP A 225 -69.10 -27.93 -25.97
N PRO A 226 -68.55 -28.59 -24.94
CA PRO A 226 -68.46 -30.05 -24.88
C PRO A 226 -69.81 -30.75 -25.03
N HIS A 227 -70.87 -30.20 -24.43
CA HIS A 227 -72.22 -30.74 -24.53
C HIS A 227 -72.82 -30.61 -25.93
N LEU A 228 -72.64 -29.45 -26.57
CA LEU A 228 -73.11 -29.23 -27.95
C LEU A 228 -72.40 -30.18 -28.90
N ARG A 229 -71.08 -30.30 -28.80
CA ARG A 229 -70.29 -31.20 -29.65
C ARG A 229 -70.72 -32.65 -29.50
N TYR A 230 -70.89 -33.13 -28.27
CA TYR A 230 -71.32 -34.51 -27.99
C TYR A 230 -72.65 -34.90 -28.67
N GLN A 231 -73.52 -33.94 -28.95
CA GLN A 231 -74.80 -34.18 -29.64
C GLN A 231 -74.69 -34.21 -31.17
N THR A 232 -73.60 -33.69 -31.73
CA THR A 232 -73.46 -33.44 -33.19
C THR A 232 -72.83 -34.57 -33.99
N PHE A 233 -72.28 -35.60 -33.35
CA PHE A 233 -71.68 -36.76 -34.00
C PHE A 233 -72.16 -38.06 -33.35
#